data_AF-A0A382V3N7-F1
#
_entry.id   AF-A0A382V3N7-F1
#
_cell.length_a   1.000
_cell.length_b   1.000
_cell.length_c   1.000
_cell.angle_alpha   90.00
_cell.angle_beta   90.00
_cell.angle_gamma   90.00
#
_symmetry.space_group_name_H-M   'P 1'
#
loop_
_entity.id
_entity.type
_entity.pdbx_description
1 polymer ?
#
loop_
_entity_poly.entity_id
_entity_poly.type
_entity_poly.pdbx_seq_one_letter_code
_entity_poly.pdbx_strand_id
1 'polypeptide(L)'
;MSDTPVDFEEIKAVGAIMGSGGMVVLDETDCMVDIARYFMEFTQDESCGKCTHCRIGTKRMKEILDRLCSGKGRKGDLEKLESLGGITIDGSLCGLGTTAPNPVVSGIKYFREEFEAHINGECPSKKCIPLIRYDITDTCFGCTRCSQHCPTDAIPMNPYHHHVIEDPLCTRCDICLQVCPVEAIHIVAK
;
A
#
# COMPACT_ATOMS: atom_id res chain seq x y z
N MET A 1 4.61 -4.70 -21.81
CA MET A 1 3.36 -5.49 -21.84
C MET A 1 2.34 -4.96 -22.84
N SER A 2 2.39 -3.68 -23.24
CA SER A 2 1.48 -3.10 -24.26
C SER A 2 1.38 -3.90 -25.55
N ASP A 3 2.48 -4.54 -25.97
CA ASP A 3 2.58 -5.27 -27.24
C ASP A 3 2.57 -6.79 -27.06
N THR A 4 2.38 -7.29 -25.83
CA THR A 4 2.33 -8.73 -25.55
C THR A 4 0.93 -9.24 -25.90
N PRO A 5 0.79 -10.21 -26.83
CA PRO A 5 -0.51 -10.80 -27.13
C PRO A 5 -1.11 -11.44 -25.87
N VAL A 6 -2.42 -11.27 -25.69
CA VAL A 6 -3.16 -11.91 -24.60
C VAL A 6 -3.44 -13.36 -24.99
N ASP A 7 -2.43 -14.20 -24.87
CA ASP A 7 -2.48 -15.65 -25.11
C ASP A 7 -1.89 -16.43 -23.91
N PHE A 8 -2.31 -17.69 -23.73
CA PHE A 8 -1.86 -18.54 -22.62
C PHE A 8 -0.35 -18.72 -22.59
N GLU A 9 0.29 -18.95 -23.74
CA GLU A 9 1.74 -19.20 -23.81
C GLU A 9 2.53 -17.91 -23.58
N GLU A 10 2.11 -16.83 -24.25
CA GLU A 10 2.77 -15.52 -24.17
C GLU A 10 2.72 -14.92 -22.76
N ILE A 11 1.56 -14.99 -22.08
CA ILE A 11 1.40 -14.49 -20.71
C ILE A 11 2.21 -15.33 -19.71
N LYS A 12 2.30 -16.64 -19.94
CA LYS A 12 3.12 -17.52 -19.11
C LYS A 12 4.62 -17.24 -19.29
N ALA A 13 5.06 -16.93 -20.51
CA ALA A 13 6.45 -16.61 -20.83
C ALA A 13 6.96 -15.37 -20.07
N VAL A 14 6.08 -14.41 -19.77
CA VAL A 14 6.42 -13.21 -18.98
C VAL A 14 6.28 -13.42 -17.46
N GLY A 15 6.01 -14.64 -17.01
CA GLY A 15 5.91 -15.00 -15.59
C GLY A 15 4.57 -14.64 -14.94
N ALA A 16 3.55 -14.31 -15.74
CA ALA A 16 2.18 -14.13 -15.29
C ALA A 16 1.36 -15.42 -15.53
N ILE A 17 0.12 -15.46 -15.05
CA ILE A 17 -0.78 -16.61 -15.22
C ILE A 17 -2.07 -16.10 -15.85
N MET A 18 -2.50 -16.75 -16.93
CA MET A 18 -3.82 -16.50 -17.51
C MET A 18 -4.89 -17.27 -16.74
N GLY A 19 -5.70 -16.54 -15.96
CA GLY A 19 -6.86 -17.07 -15.23
C GLY A 19 -8.15 -16.91 -16.03
N SER A 20 -9.11 -16.17 -15.48
CA SER A 20 -10.42 -15.88 -16.10
C SER A 20 -10.39 -14.81 -17.22
N GLY A 21 -9.20 -14.33 -17.61
CA GLY A 21 -9.05 -13.21 -18.55
C GLY A 21 -9.28 -11.82 -17.95
N GLY A 22 -9.41 -11.71 -16.63
CA GLY A 22 -9.48 -10.42 -15.94
C GLY A 22 -8.13 -9.70 -15.94
N MET A 23 -8.14 -8.40 -16.26
CA MET A 23 -6.96 -7.54 -16.23
C MET A 23 -7.23 -6.33 -15.35
N VAL A 24 -6.31 -6.07 -14.42
CA VAL A 24 -6.33 -4.86 -13.56
C VAL A 24 -5.14 -4.00 -13.97
N VAL A 25 -5.41 -2.74 -14.29
CA VAL A 25 -4.38 -1.74 -14.61
C VAL A 25 -4.24 -0.83 -13.40
N LEU A 26 -3.00 -0.68 -12.93
CA LEU A 26 -2.61 0.16 -11.81
C LEU A 26 -1.62 1.21 -12.33
N ASP A 27 -1.64 2.40 -11.75
CA ASP A 27 -0.70 3.48 -12.09
C ASP A 27 0.24 3.79 -10.91
N GLU A 28 1.09 4.81 -11.06
CA GLU A 28 2.08 5.20 -10.04
C GLU A 28 1.46 5.81 -8.76
N THR A 29 0.14 6.04 -8.74
CA THR A 29 -0.59 6.47 -7.55
C THR A 29 -1.10 5.29 -6.71
N ASP A 30 -0.97 4.07 -7.22
CA ASP A 30 -1.23 2.84 -6.48
C ASP A 30 -0.02 2.37 -5.67
N CYS A 31 -0.26 1.66 -4.57
CA CYS A 31 0.80 1.10 -3.73
C CYS A 31 0.85 -0.42 -3.92
N MET A 32 1.96 -0.93 -4.46
CA MET A 32 2.08 -2.38 -4.72
C MET A 32 2.11 -3.22 -3.44
N VAL A 33 2.60 -2.63 -2.34
CA VAL A 33 2.56 -3.29 -1.01
C VAL A 33 1.11 -3.41 -0.51
N ASP A 34 0.29 -2.37 -0.68
CA ASP A 34 -1.13 -2.39 -0.30
C ASP A 34 -1.96 -3.31 -1.20
N ILE A 35 -1.65 -3.37 -2.50
CA ILE A 35 -2.27 -4.31 -3.44
C ILE A 35 -1.95 -5.76 -3.03
N ALA A 36 -0.70 -6.06 -2.70
CA ALA A 36 -0.33 -7.38 -2.20
C ALA A 36 -1.07 -7.72 -0.89
N ARG A 37 -1.19 -6.74 0.03
CA ARG A 37 -1.94 -6.86 1.29
C ARG A 37 -3.42 -7.19 1.04
N TYR A 38 -4.06 -6.45 0.13
CA TYR A 38 -5.45 -6.65 -0.28
C TYR A 38 -5.69 -8.07 -0.82
N PHE A 39 -4.83 -8.56 -1.72
CA PHE A 39 -4.98 -9.91 -2.26
C PHE A 39 -4.73 -11.01 -1.19
N MET A 40 -3.85 -10.76 -0.22
CA MET A 40 -3.65 -11.69 0.91
C MET A 40 -4.88 -11.73 1.82
N GLU A 41 -5.51 -10.57 2.04
CA GLU A 41 -6.77 -10.46 2.78
C GLU A 41 -7.90 -11.22 2.07
N PHE A 42 -8.12 -10.94 0.78
CA PHE A 42 -9.09 -11.67 -0.04
C PHE A 42 -8.86 -13.19 0.01
N THR A 43 -7.61 -13.64 -0.16
CA THR A 43 -7.28 -15.06 -0.12
C THR A 43 -7.56 -15.69 1.24
N GLN A 44 -7.33 -14.94 2.34
CA GLN A 44 -7.63 -15.41 3.68
C GLN A 44 -9.13 -15.59 3.90
N ASP A 45 -9.94 -14.66 3.39
CA ASP A 45 -11.40 -14.72 3.50
C ASP A 45 -11.99 -15.87 2.68
N GLU A 46 -11.41 -16.16 1.51
CA GLU A 46 -11.86 -17.25 0.61
C GLU A 46 -11.19 -18.61 0.89
N SER A 47 -10.30 -18.69 1.88
CA SER A 47 -9.59 -19.93 2.19
C SER A 47 -10.53 -20.97 2.80
N CYS A 48 -10.59 -22.16 2.19
CA CYS A 48 -11.31 -23.30 2.80
C CYS A 48 -10.64 -23.85 4.07
N GLY A 49 -9.43 -23.40 4.40
CA GLY A 49 -8.71 -23.74 5.63
C GLY A 49 -8.11 -25.15 5.70
N LYS A 50 -8.23 -25.97 4.64
CA LYS A 50 -7.84 -27.39 4.65
C LYS A 50 -6.33 -27.63 4.78
N CYS A 51 -5.50 -26.89 4.05
CA CYS A 51 -4.04 -27.05 4.08
C CYS A 51 -3.38 -25.98 4.95
N THR A 52 -2.45 -26.41 5.80
CA THR A 52 -1.74 -25.53 6.75
C THR A 52 -0.95 -24.44 6.02
N HIS A 53 -0.30 -24.79 4.90
CA HIS A 53 0.51 -23.85 4.12
C HIS A 53 -0.32 -22.68 3.58
N CYS A 54 -1.46 -22.95 2.94
CA CYS A 54 -2.37 -21.87 2.52
C CYS A 54 -2.93 -21.11 3.74
N ARG A 55 -3.60 -21.80 4.68
CA ARG A 55 -4.32 -21.16 5.79
C ARG A 55 -3.42 -20.30 6.66
N ILE A 56 -2.24 -20.81 7.02
CA ILE A 56 -1.33 -20.13 7.94
C ILE A 56 -0.31 -19.29 7.18
N GLY A 57 0.22 -19.77 6.05
CA GLY A 57 1.22 -19.04 5.27
C GLY A 57 0.71 -17.71 4.77
N THR A 58 -0.48 -17.69 4.14
CA THR A 58 -1.09 -16.43 3.66
C THR A 58 -1.47 -15.50 4.81
N LYS A 59 -1.89 -16.04 5.97
CA LYS A 59 -2.08 -15.25 7.19
C LYS A 59 -0.80 -14.55 7.65
N ARG A 60 0.32 -15.28 7.69
CA ARG A 60 1.61 -14.69 8.10
C ARG A 60 2.10 -13.64 7.11
N MET A 61 1.89 -13.85 5.81
CA MET A 61 2.19 -12.84 4.80
C MET A 61 1.32 -11.59 4.99
N LYS A 62 0.00 -11.75 5.19
CA LYS A 62 -0.90 -10.63 5.50
C LYS A 62 -0.42 -9.84 6.72
N GLU A 63 -0.10 -10.52 7.83
CA GLU A 63 0.38 -9.87 9.06
C GLU A 63 1.68 -9.07 8.84
N ILE A 64 2.56 -9.51 7.95
CA ILE A 64 3.77 -8.75 7.59
C ILE A 64 3.38 -7.52 6.75
N LEU A 65 2.52 -7.69 5.75
CA LEU A 65 2.06 -6.60 4.87
C LEU A 65 1.27 -5.53 5.64
N ASP A 66 0.41 -5.93 6.57
CA ASP A 66 -0.31 -5.02 7.47
C ASP A 66 0.67 -4.17 8.31
N ARG A 67 1.79 -4.77 8.76
CA ARG A 67 2.85 -4.03 9.45
C ARG A 67 3.57 -3.06 8.53
N LEU A 68 3.89 -3.48 7.30
CA LEU A 68 4.52 -2.61 6.30
C LEU A 68 3.63 -1.40 5.99
N CYS A 69 2.33 -1.59 5.74
CA CYS A 69 1.39 -0.51 5.47
C CYS A 69 1.06 0.36 6.69
N SER A 70 1.41 -0.07 7.91
CA SER A 70 1.23 0.71 9.15
C SER A 70 2.53 1.30 9.71
N GLY A 71 3.63 1.26 8.94
CA GLY A 71 4.92 1.84 9.35
C GLY A 71 5.64 1.08 10.44
N LYS A 72 5.33 -0.21 10.59
CA LYS A 72 5.93 -1.13 11.56
C LYS A 72 6.75 -2.23 10.87
N GLY A 73 7.30 -1.90 9.71
CA GLY A 73 8.23 -2.75 8.98
C GLY A 73 9.44 -3.12 9.81
N ARG A 74 10.03 -4.29 9.51
CA ARG A 74 11.23 -4.78 10.19
C ARG A 74 12.23 -5.28 9.17
N LYS A 75 13.51 -5.11 9.49
CA LYS A 75 14.59 -5.77 8.76
C LYS A 75 14.34 -7.29 8.74
N GLY A 76 14.51 -7.92 7.58
CA GLY A 76 14.24 -9.35 7.40
C GLY A 76 12.81 -9.69 6.99
N ASP A 77 11.91 -8.70 6.86
CA ASP A 77 10.51 -8.97 6.50
C ASP A 77 10.36 -9.43 5.04
N LEU A 78 11.19 -8.91 4.12
CA LEU A 78 11.14 -9.27 2.70
C LEU A 78 11.60 -10.71 2.48
N GLU A 79 12.70 -11.09 3.12
CA GLU A 79 13.24 -12.45 3.07
C GLU A 79 12.24 -13.46 3.68
N LYS A 80 11.51 -13.05 4.72
CA LYS A 80 10.42 -13.86 5.28
C LYS A 80 9.24 -13.97 4.32
N LEU A 81 8.84 -12.88 3.66
CA LEU A 81 7.76 -12.91 2.66
C LEU A 81 8.12 -13.83 1.49
N GLU A 82 9.35 -13.75 0.98
CA GLU A 82 9.84 -14.63 -0.08
C GLU A 82 9.86 -16.10 0.36
N SER A 83 10.38 -16.38 1.56
CA SER A 83 10.42 -17.74 2.11
C SER A 83 9.02 -18.31 2.35
N LEU A 84 8.12 -17.53 2.97
CA LEU A 84 6.73 -17.92 3.19
C LEU A 84 6.00 -18.13 1.86
N GLY A 85 6.29 -17.29 0.86
CA GLY A 85 5.73 -17.40 -0.47
C GLY A 85 6.09 -18.73 -1.11
N GLY A 86 7.37 -19.09 -1.17
CA GLY A 86 7.83 -20.37 -1.71
C GLY A 86 7.22 -21.58 -0.98
N ILE A 87 7.27 -21.58 0.36
CA ILE A 87 6.68 -22.66 1.18
C ILE A 87 5.17 -22.80 0.94
N THR A 88 4.47 -21.68 0.76
CA THR A 88 3.03 -21.68 0.53
C THR A 88 2.69 -22.19 -0.87
N ILE A 89 3.47 -21.82 -1.88
CA ILE A 89 3.34 -22.32 -3.26
C ILE A 89 3.52 -23.84 -3.26
N ASP A 90 4.61 -24.35 -2.69
CA ASP A 90 4.97 -25.77 -2.77
C ASP A 90 4.10 -26.67 -1.86
N GLY A 91 3.63 -26.14 -0.73
CA GLY A 91 2.91 -26.91 0.28
C GLY A 91 1.37 -26.89 0.17
N SER A 92 0.82 -26.10 -0.75
CA SER A 92 -0.64 -25.96 -0.90
C SER A 92 -1.26 -27.04 -1.79
N LEU A 93 -2.49 -27.44 -1.46
CA LEU A 93 -3.15 -28.58 -2.14
C LEU A 93 -3.93 -28.19 -3.40
N CYS A 94 -4.29 -26.92 -3.58
CA CYS A 94 -5.13 -26.47 -4.68
C CYS A 94 -4.62 -25.17 -5.29
N GLY A 95 -5.13 -24.84 -6.48
CA GLY A 95 -4.73 -23.65 -7.24
C GLY A 95 -4.79 -22.35 -6.45
N LEU A 96 -5.82 -22.14 -5.62
CA LEU A 96 -5.91 -20.95 -4.77
C LEU A 96 -4.68 -20.80 -3.87
N GLY A 97 -4.29 -21.86 -3.17
CA GLY A 97 -3.15 -21.81 -2.26
C GLY A 97 -1.81 -21.73 -2.99
N THR A 98 -1.67 -22.40 -4.14
CA THR A 98 -0.42 -22.37 -4.91
C THR A 98 -0.20 -21.04 -5.62
N THR A 99 -1.26 -20.30 -5.98
CA THR A 99 -1.13 -18.98 -6.62
C THR A 99 -1.30 -17.82 -5.66
N ALA A 100 -1.81 -18.06 -4.44
CA ALA A 100 -2.02 -17.04 -3.42
C ALA A 100 -0.80 -16.13 -3.24
N PRO A 101 0.45 -16.62 -3.12
CA PRO A 101 1.58 -15.76 -2.80
C PRO A 101 2.07 -14.92 -3.99
N ASN A 102 1.53 -15.11 -5.20
CA ASN A 102 2.03 -14.47 -6.41
C ASN A 102 2.05 -12.94 -6.33
N PRO A 103 1.03 -12.22 -5.83
CA PRO A 103 1.08 -10.77 -5.68
C PRO A 103 2.22 -10.30 -4.77
N VAL A 104 2.58 -11.10 -3.76
CA VAL A 104 3.69 -10.79 -2.84
C VAL A 104 5.03 -11.04 -3.51
N VAL A 105 5.24 -12.25 -4.06
CA VAL A 105 6.53 -12.64 -4.64
C VAL A 105 6.84 -11.84 -5.90
N SER A 106 5.85 -11.65 -6.77
CA SER A 106 6.02 -10.78 -7.96
C SER A 106 6.15 -9.31 -7.58
N GLY A 107 5.38 -8.85 -6.58
CA GLY A 107 5.51 -7.49 -6.04
C GLY A 107 6.94 -7.21 -5.57
N ILE A 108 7.52 -8.11 -4.77
CA ILE A 108 8.93 -7.97 -4.33
C ILE A 108 9.90 -8.06 -5.51
N LYS A 109 9.64 -8.91 -6.51
CA LYS A 109 10.51 -9.06 -7.67
C LYS A 109 10.58 -7.80 -8.54
N TYR A 110 9.45 -7.16 -8.80
CA TYR A 110 9.35 -6.04 -9.75
C TYR A 110 9.34 -4.67 -9.07
N PHE A 111 8.91 -4.59 -7.80
CA PHE A 111 8.72 -3.35 -7.04
C PHE A 111 9.46 -3.40 -5.69
N ARG A 112 10.64 -4.03 -5.65
CA ARG A 112 11.43 -4.21 -4.41
C ARG A 112 11.61 -2.90 -3.64
N GLU A 113 11.88 -1.82 -4.36
CA GLU A 113 12.13 -0.49 -3.79
C GLU A 113 10.92 0.03 -2.99
N GLU A 114 9.68 -0.22 -3.45
CA GLU A 114 8.48 0.13 -2.68
C GLU A 114 8.38 -0.68 -1.38
N PHE A 115 8.68 -1.98 -1.43
CA PHE A 115 8.68 -2.82 -0.22
C PHE A 115 9.75 -2.37 0.78
N GLU A 116 10.93 -1.98 0.30
CA GLU A 116 12.01 -1.44 1.13
C GLU A 116 11.65 -0.06 1.71
N ALA A 117 11.03 0.83 0.94
CA ALA A 117 10.50 2.09 1.46
C ALA A 117 9.50 1.85 2.61
N HIS A 118 8.60 0.88 2.45
CA HIS A 118 7.65 0.50 3.49
C HIS A 118 8.31 -0.12 4.74
N ILE A 119 9.45 -0.81 4.60
CA ILE A 119 10.24 -1.24 5.77
C ILE A 119 10.71 -0.02 6.58
N ASN A 120 11.09 1.05 5.89
CA ASN A 120 11.57 2.29 6.48
C ASN A 120 10.43 3.21 6.97
N GLY A 121 9.17 2.82 6.75
CA GLY A 121 8.01 3.58 7.19
C GLY A 121 7.52 4.62 6.19
N GLU A 122 7.92 4.49 4.92
CA GLU A 122 7.55 5.41 3.84
C GLU A 122 6.64 4.71 2.82
N CYS A 123 5.68 5.44 2.25
CA CYS A 123 4.84 4.97 1.15
C CYS A 123 5.04 5.91 -0.06
N PRO A 124 5.80 5.51 -1.08
CA PRO A 124 6.12 6.38 -2.22
C PRO A 124 4.88 6.89 -2.96
N SER A 125 3.85 6.05 -3.13
CA SER A 125 2.58 6.42 -3.75
C SER A 125 1.59 7.09 -2.79
N LYS A 126 1.96 7.28 -1.52
CA LYS A 126 1.19 8.02 -0.50
C LYS A 126 -0.22 7.46 -0.26
N LYS A 127 -0.45 6.18 -0.60
CA LYS A 127 -1.74 5.51 -0.44
C LYS A 127 -2.00 5.02 0.98
N CYS A 128 -0.95 4.62 1.70
CA CYS A 128 -1.08 4.13 3.07
C CYS A 128 -1.21 5.29 4.06
N ILE A 129 -2.42 5.52 4.57
CA ILE A 129 -2.76 6.61 5.53
C ILE A 129 -1.77 6.70 6.70
N PRO A 130 -1.32 5.61 7.36
CA PRO A 130 -0.39 5.72 8.48
C PRO A 130 1.01 6.28 8.10
N LEU A 131 1.34 6.28 6.81
CA LEU A 131 2.65 6.63 6.26
C LEU A 131 2.68 7.94 5.49
N ILE A 132 1.61 8.73 5.59
CA ILE A 132 1.54 10.07 5.02
C ILE A 132 1.48 11.13 6.10
N ARG A 133 1.85 12.34 5.69
CA ARG A 133 1.60 13.59 6.40
C ARG A 133 1.19 14.66 5.39
N TYR A 134 0.59 15.74 5.88
CA TYR A 134 0.30 16.90 5.06
C TYR A 134 1.34 17.96 5.31
N ASP A 135 1.83 18.56 4.23
CA ASP A 135 2.76 19.67 4.26
C ASP A 135 2.10 20.91 3.65
N ILE A 136 2.35 22.09 4.22
CA ILE A 136 1.81 23.36 3.73
C ILE A 136 2.93 24.15 3.06
N THR A 137 2.78 24.36 1.77
CA THR A 137 3.75 25.07 0.93
C THR A 137 3.71 26.59 1.16
N ASP A 138 4.72 27.30 0.64
CA ASP A 138 4.86 28.76 0.77
C ASP A 138 3.75 29.57 0.07
N THR A 139 2.87 28.93 -0.72
CA THR A 139 1.71 29.58 -1.33
C THR A 139 0.60 29.90 -0.32
N CYS A 140 0.71 29.38 0.92
CA CYS A 140 -0.20 29.69 2.00
C CYS A 140 -0.09 31.15 2.45
N PHE A 141 -1.16 31.93 2.26
CA PHE A 141 -1.26 33.33 2.69
C PHE A 141 -1.98 33.53 4.04
N GLY A 142 -2.25 32.45 4.78
CA GLY A 142 -2.80 32.56 6.12
C GLY A 142 -4.31 32.85 6.22
N CYS A 143 -5.12 32.36 5.27
CA CYS A 143 -6.57 32.60 5.23
C CYS A 143 -7.37 31.96 6.38
N THR A 144 -6.77 31.07 7.17
CA THR A 144 -7.35 30.32 8.31
C THR A 144 -8.45 29.30 8.01
N ARG A 145 -8.89 29.13 6.76
CA ARG A 145 -9.93 28.14 6.42
C ARG A 145 -9.57 26.71 6.85
N CYS A 146 -8.34 26.28 6.61
CA CYS A 146 -7.88 24.95 6.99
C CYS A 146 -7.90 24.73 8.52
N SER A 147 -7.60 25.77 9.31
CA SER A 147 -7.68 25.74 10.77
C SER A 147 -9.13 25.68 11.26
N GLN A 148 -10.00 26.54 10.73
CA GLN A 148 -11.43 26.59 11.11
C GLN A 148 -12.19 25.28 10.85
N HIS A 149 -11.77 24.52 9.84
CA HIS A 149 -12.38 23.24 9.47
C HIS A 149 -11.63 22.02 10.00
N CYS A 150 -10.54 22.20 10.76
CA CYS A 150 -9.80 21.08 11.32
C CYS A 150 -10.58 20.44 12.48
N PRO A 151 -10.96 19.15 12.41
CA PRO A 151 -11.78 18.51 13.45
C PRO A 151 -10.99 18.21 14.73
N THR A 152 -9.66 18.29 14.69
CA THR A 152 -8.77 17.97 15.81
C THR A 152 -7.85 19.13 16.20
N ASP A 153 -8.12 20.33 15.69
CA ASP A 153 -7.31 21.53 15.94
C ASP A 153 -5.81 21.33 15.64
N ALA A 154 -5.47 20.41 14.74
CA ALA A 154 -4.09 20.11 14.33
C ALA A 154 -3.42 21.24 13.54
N ILE A 155 -4.18 22.28 13.18
CA ILE A 155 -3.69 23.46 12.47
C ILE A 155 -3.97 24.67 13.38
N PRO A 156 -2.95 25.24 14.05
CA PRO A 156 -3.13 26.37 14.93
C PRO A 156 -3.75 27.57 14.20
N MET A 157 -4.71 28.23 14.85
CA MET A 157 -5.38 29.41 14.30
C MET A 157 -4.43 30.62 14.33
N ASN A 158 -3.78 30.92 13.21
CA ASN A 158 -2.82 32.03 13.10
C ASN A 158 -3.12 32.90 11.86
N PRO A 159 -4.03 33.88 11.97
CA PRO A 159 -4.45 34.72 10.85
C PRO A 159 -3.30 35.49 10.21
N TYR A 160 -3.27 35.51 8.87
CA TYR A 160 -2.25 36.21 8.06
C TYR A 160 -0.82 35.67 8.19
N HIS A 161 -0.65 34.51 8.82
CA HIS A 161 0.62 33.81 8.93
C HIS A 161 0.58 32.48 8.17
N HIS A 162 1.76 32.01 7.77
CA HIS A 162 1.93 30.67 7.19
C HIS A 162 1.48 29.62 8.22
N HIS A 163 0.60 28.72 7.79
CA HIS A 163 0.06 27.67 8.66
C HIS A 163 0.93 26.43 8.60
N VAL A 164 1.02 25.72 9.73
CA VAL A 164 1.72 24.44 9.85
C VAL A 164 0.74 23.41 10.42
N ILE A 165 0.89 22.16 10.00
CA ILE A 165 0.09 21.03 10.49
C ILE A 165 0.89 20.28 11.54
N GLU A 166 0.33 20.17 12.75
CA GLU A 166 0.90 19.37 13.82
C GLU A 166 0.56 17.89 13.58
N ASP A 167 1.47 17.15 12.93
CA ASP A 167 1.28 15.73 12.56
C ASP A 167 0.77 14.83 13.71
N PRO A 168 1.22 14.98 14.97
CA PRO A 168 0.71 14.16 16.08
C PRO A 168 -0.80 14.35 16.36
N LEU A 169 -1.37 15.50 16.02
CA LEU A 169 -2.79 15.81 16.20
C LEU A 169 -3.62 15.53 14.92
N CYS A 170 -2.95 15.38 13.78
CA CYS A 170 -3.61 15.22 12.49
C CYS A 170 -4.16 13.80 12.31
N THR A 171 -5.47 13.71 12.07
CA THR A 171 -6.17 12.44 11.78
C THR A 171 -6.18 12.07 10.30
N ARG A 172 -5.61 12.92 9.45
CA ARG A 172 -5.50 12.71 7.99
C ARG A 172 -6.85 12.55 7.30
N CYS A 173 -7.77 13.47 7.59
CA CYS A 173 -9.16 13.46 7.11
C CYS A 173 -9.38 14.21 5.78
N ASP A 174 -8.33 14.73 5.14
CA ASP A 174 -8.37 15.53 3.89
C ASP A 174 -9.15 16.84 3.93
N ILE A 175 -9.85 17.20 5.01
CA ILE A 175 -10.68 18.41 5.06
C ILE A 175 -9.85 19.68 4.74
N CYS A 176 -8.65 19.80 5.31
CA CYS A 176 -7.79 20.96 5.08
C CYS A 176 -7.39 21.11 3.61
N LEU A 177 -7.13 20.01 2.90
CA LEU A 177 -6.82 19.96 1.48
C LEU A 177 -7.99 20.51 0.65
N GLN A 178 -9.20 20.07 0.96
CA GLN A 178 -10.42 20.42 0.22
C GLN A 178 -10.83 21.90 0.40
N VAL A 179 -10.59 22.49 1.57
CA VAL A 179 -11.01 23.87 1.86
C VAL A 179 -9.95 24.92 1.51
N CYS A 180 -8.73 24.50 1.14
CA CYS A 180 -7.63 25.42 0.85
C CYS A 180 -7.87 26.13 -0.50
N PRO A 181 -8.07 27.46 -0.52
CA PRO A 181 -8.44 28.18 -1.75
C PRO A 181 -7.30 28.32 -2.77
N VAL A 182 -6.08 27.97 -2.38
CA VAL A 182 -4.85 28.10 -3.19
C VAL A 182 -4.09 26.78 -3.30
N GLU A 183 -4.72 25.66 -2.90
CA GLU A 183 -4.13 24.32 -3.01
C GLU A 183 -2.72 24.22 -2.38
N ALA A 184 -2.50 24.96 -1.29
CA ALA A 184 -1.20 25.06 -0.63
C ALA A 184 -0.81 23.80 0.15
N ILE A 185 -1.73 22.87 0.39
CA ILE A 185 -1.54 21.70 1.27
C ILE A 185 -1.32 20.47 0.39
N HIS A 186 -0.20 19.76 0.55
CA HIS A 186 0.13 18.58 -0.24
C HIS A 186 0.33 17.35 0.64
N ILE A 187 -0.02 16.18 0.12
CA ILE A 187 0.27 14.90 0.77
C ILE A 187 1.73 14.53 0.46
N VAL A 188 2.51 14.23 1.50
CA VAL A 188 3.89 13.77 1.39
C VAL A 188 4.07 12.47 2.18
N ALA A 189 5.03 11.65 1.76
CA ALA A 189 5.45 10.50 2.54
C ALA A 189 6.04 10.98 3.88
N LYS A 190 5.83 10.18 4.93
CA LYS A 190 6.32 10.45 6.27
C LYS A 190 7.83 10.37 6.35
#